data_AF-A0A946Y3P7-F1
#
_entry.id   AF-A0A946Y3P7-F1
#
_cell.length_a   1.000
_cell.length_b   1.000
_cell.length_c   1.000
_cell.angle_alpha   90.00
_cell.angle_beta   90.00
_cell.angle_gamma   90.00
#
_symmetry.space_group_name_H-M   'P 1'
#
loop_
_entity.id
_entity.type
_entity.pdbx_description
1 polymer ?
#
loop_
_entity_poly.entity_id
_entity_poly.type
_entity_poly.pdbx_seq_one_letter_code
_entity_poly.pdbx_strand_id
1 'polypeptide(L)'
;MTAPETLILVVNHEPDEALNLKSLIEFMDSPAVSVATPADWQQRLGGKRLEALFVGADLTESEVDELLAGIRDLDPNVPIVMMNEVDRT
;
A
#
# COMPACT_ATOMS: atom_id res chain seq x y z
N MET A 1 -6.69 11.05 -24.68
CA MET A 1 -5.73 11.03 -23.58
C MET A 1 -6.18 9.95 -22.63
N THR A 2 -5.45 8.85 -22.52
CA THR A 2 -5.70 7.84 -21.47
C THR A 2 -5.36 8.48 -20.13
N ALA A 3 -6.21 8.29 -19.11
CA ALA A 3 -5.89 8.72 -17.76
C ALA A 3 -4.58 8.04 -17.31
N PRO A 4 -3.74 8.69 -16.48
CA PRO A 4 -2.60 8.01 -15.89
C PRO A 4 -3.12 6.78 -15.16
N GLU A 5 -2.48 5.62 -15.39
CA GLU A 5 -2.83 4.40 -14.65
C GLU A 5 -2.66 4.67 -13.16
N THR A 6 -3.76 4.50 -12.42
CA THR A 6 -3.77 4.61 -10.96
C THR A 6 -3.60 3.24 -10.32
N LEU A 7 -3.12 3.24 -9.09
CA LEU A 7 -2.96 2.02 -8.33
C LEU A 7 -3.24 2.22 -6.84
N ILE A 8 -3.64 1.13 -6.19
CA ILE A 8 -3.60 0.99 -4.74
C ILE A 8 -2.39 0.15 -4.37
N LEU A 9 -1.56 0.64 -3.44
CA LEU A 9 -0.38 -0.07 -2.96
C LEU A 9 -0.64 -0.65 -1.58
N VAL A 10 -0.37 -1.94 -1.42
CA VAL A 10 -0.38 -2.65 -0.15
C VAL A 10 1.06 -2.95 0.23
N VAL A 11 1.53 -2.39 1.34
CA VAL A 11 2.89 -2.60 1.86
C VAL A 11 2.81 -3.44 3.14
N ASN A 12 3.37 -4.64 3.12
CA ASN A 12 3.30 -5.62 4.19
C ASN A 12 4.47 -6.62 4.02
N HIS A 13 5.10 -7.09 5.09
CA HIS A 13 6.10 -8.17 5.00
C HIS A 13 5.44 -9.54 4.87
N GLU A 14 4.23 -9.72 5.40
CA GLU A 14 3.42 -10.94 5.29
C GLU A 14 2.72 -11.03 3.91
N PRO A 15 3.21 -11.87 2.98
CA PRO A 15 2.69 -11.88 1.61
C PRO A 15 1.26 -12.39 1.55
N ASP A 16 0.89 -13.33 2.42
CA ASP A 16 -0.45 -13.92 2.45
C ASP A 16 -1.50 -12.91 2.90
N GLU A 17 -1.22 -12.09 3.92
CA GLU A 17 -2.11 -11.01 4.34
C GLU A 17 -2.27 -9.97 3.23
N ALA A 18 -1.16 -9.58 2.60
CA ALA A 18 -1.17 -8.63 1.50
C ALA A 18 -1.97 -9.12 0.28
N LEU A 19 -1.85 -10.41 -0.05
CA LEU A 19 -2.60 -11.05 -1.14
C LEU A 19 -4.09 -11.18 -0.82
N ASN A 20 -4.43 -11.47 0.44
CA ASN A 20 -5.83 -11.46 0.89
C ASN A 20 -6.44 -10.07 0.75
N LEU A 21 -5.75 -9.03 1.22
CA LEU A 21 -6.22 -7.65 1.10
C LEU A 21 -6.34 -7.22 -0.37
N LYS A 22 -5.35 -7.57 -1.20
CA LYS A 22 -5.41 -7.37 -2.64
C LYS A 22 -6.68 -7.99 -3.25
N SER A 23 -6.95 -9.24 -2.94
CA SER A 23 -8.12 -9.96 -3.47
C SER A 23 -9.43 -9.30 -3.05
N LEU A 24 -9.52 -8.80 -1.81
CA LEU A 24 -10.68 -8.07 -1.31
C LEU A 24 -10.89 -6.72 -2.02
N ILE A 25 -9.81 -5.97 -2.25
CA ILE A 25 -9.86 -4.68 -2.93
C ILE A 25 -10.23 -4.85 -4.41
N GLU A 26 -9.60 -5.79 -5.11
CA GLU A 26 -9.90 -6.08 -6.51
C GLU A 26 -11.33 -6.60 -6.70
N PHE A 27 -11.88 -7.33 -5.72
CA PHE A 27 -13.28 -7.75 -5.73
C PHE A 27 -14.29 -6.58 -5.75
N MET A 28 -13.91 -5.41 -5.23
CA MET A 28 -14.77 -4.22 -5.19
C MET A 28 -14.74 -3.38 -6.48
N ASP A 29 -14.20 -3.91 -7.57
CA ASP A 29 -14.01 -3.21 -8.86
C ASP A 29 -13.10 -1.95 -8.73
N SER A 30 -12.17 -2.04 -7.78
CA SER A 30 -11.17 -1.02 -7.50
C SER A 30 -10.05 -1.02 -8.56
N PRO A 31 -9.29 0.09 -8.74
CA PRO A 31 -8.11 0.11 -9.60
C PRO A 31 -7.08 -0.98 -9.27
N ALA A 32 -6.11 -1.14 -10.18
CA ALA A 32 -5.06 -2.14 -10.06
C ALA A 32 -4.37 -2.11 -8.68
N VAL A 33 -4.27 -3.27 -8.03
CA VAL A 33 -3.64 -3.39 -6.71
C VAL A 33 -2.27 -4.04 -6.84
N SER A 34 -1.26 -3.39 -6.26
CA SER A 34 0.10 -3.91 -6.16
C SER A 34 0.46 -4.21 -4.71
N VAL A 35 1.12 -5.34 -4.51
CA VAL A 35 1.66 -5.76 -3.21
C VAL A 35 3.17 -5.53 -3.23
N ALA A 36 3.67 -4.99 -2.12
CA ALA A 36 5.05 -4.63 -1.91
C ALA A 36 5.49 -4.91 -0.47
N THR A 37 6.80 -4.97 -0.27
CA THR A 37 7.43 -4.84 1.04
C THR A 37 7.96 -3.41 1.22
N PRO A 38 8.33 -2.99 2.45
CA PRO A 38 8.98 -1.69 2.66
C PRO A 38 10.24 -1.48 1.81
N ALA A 39 10.91 -2.55 1.39
CA ALA A 39 12.14 -2.47 0.59
C ALA A 39 11.87 -2.28 -0.92
N ASP A 40 10.71 -2.70 -1.45
CA ASP A 40 10.46 -2.73 -2.90
C ASP A 40 9.28 -1.85 -3.37
N TRP A 41 8.61 -1.13 -2.46
CA TRP A 41 7.39 -0.37 -2.74
C TRP A 41 7.53 0.64 -3.89
N GLN A 42 8.68 1.33 -4.00
CA GLN A 42 8.93 2.29 -5.09
C GLN A 42 9.00 1.61 -6.45
N GLN A 43 9.63 0.43 -6.51
CA GLN A 43 9.70 -0.36 -7.74
C GLN A 43 8.30 -0.87 -8.12
N ARG A 44 7.51 -1.28 -7.13
CA ARG A 44 6.14 -1.80 -7.31
C ARG A 44 5.12 -0.74 -7.72
N LEU A 45 5.33 0.51 -7.29
CA LEU A 45 4.57 1.66 -7.74
C LEU A 45 4.78 1.92 -9.24
N GLY A 46 5.99 1.69 -9.75
CA GLY A 46 6.27 1.71 -11.19
C GLY A 46 5.97 3.05 -11.88
N GLY A 47 6.02 4.16 -11.14
CA GLY A 47 5.68 5.51 -11.62
C GLY A 47 4.18 5.76 -11.85
N LYS A 48 3.31 4.81 -11.47
CA LYS A 48 1.85 5.01 -11.48
C LYS A 48 1.44 6.03 -10.42
N ARG A 49 0.26 6.62 -10.59
CA ARG A 49 -0.30 7.50 -9.56
C ARG A 49 -0.85 6.65 -8.42
N LEU A 50 -0.38 6.91 -7.21
CA LEU A 50 -0.89 6.25 -6.02
C LEU A 50 -2.24 6.85 -5.62
N GLU A 51 -3.28 6.01 -5.55
CA GLU A 51 -4.62 6.42 -5.10
C GLU A 51 -4.85 6.20 -3.61
N ALA A 52 -4.25 5.15 -3.05
CA ALA A 52 -4.29 4.86 -1.63
C ALA A 52 -3.12 3.95 -1.26
N LEU A 53 -2.65 4.09 -0.01
CA LEU A 53 -1.66 3.23 0.62
C LEU A 53 -2.31 2.44 1.75
N PHE A 54 -2.16 1.12 1.72
CA PHE A 54 -2.47 0.25 2.84
C PHE A 54 -1.16 -0.22 3.48
N VAL A 55 -1.04 -0.07 4.79
CA VAL A 55 0.14 -0.40 5.56
C VAL A 55 -0.19 -1.55 6.50
N GLY A 56 0.53 -2.66 6.35
CA GLY A 56 0.41 -3.85 7.20
C GLY A 56 0.74 -3.56 8.66
N ALA A 57 0.14 -4.33 9.56
CA ALA A 57 0.33 -4.17 11.00
C ALA A 57 1.69 -4.70 11.49
N ASP A 58 2.37 -5.46 10.64
CA ASP A 58 3.64 -6.14 10.84
C ASP A 58 4.86 -5.23 10.60
N LEU A 59 4.66 -4.04 10.04
CA LEU A 59 5.73 -3.05 9.87
C LEU A 59 6.12 -2.42 11.21
N THR A 60 7.41 -2.22 11.39
CA THR A 60 7.93 -1.46 12.53
C THR A 60 7.65 0.04 12.37
N GLU A 61 7.62 0.78 13.49
CA GLU A 61 7.43 2.25 13.48
C GLU A 61 8.44 2.97 12.57
N SER A 62 9.71 2.54 12.58
CA SER A 62 10.75 3.11 11.70
C SER A 62 10.46 2.88 10.22
N GLU A 63 9.97 1.69 9.86
CA GLU A 63 9.62 1.38 8.46
C GLU A 63 8.39 2.17 8.01
N VAL A 64 7.41 2.34 8.90
CA VAL A 64 6.24 3.20 8.64
C VAL A 64 6.70 4.65 8.42
N ASP A 65 7.54 5.20 9.30
CA ASP A 65 8.03 6.58 9.17
C ASP A 65 8.80 6.81 7.86
N GLU A 66 9.67 5.87 7.48
CA GLU A 66 10.41 5.93 6.21
C GLU A 66 9.47 5.84 4.99
N LEU A 67 8.50 4.92 5.04
CA LEU A 67 7.48 4.77 4.00
C LEU A 67 6.67 6.06 3.86
N LEU A 68 6.17 6.61 4.96
CA LEU A 68 5.34 7.82 4.97
C LEU A 68 6.12 9.05 4.50
N ALA A 69 7.40 9.18 4.86
CA ALA A 69 8.26 10.22 4.32
C ALA A 69 8.37 10.11 2.78
N GLY A 70 8.60 8.90 2.26
CA GLY A 70 8.68 8.67 0.82
C GLY A 70 7.36 8.93 0.08
N ILE A 71 6.22 8.58 0.67
CA ILE A 71 4.89 8.86 0.09
C ILE A 71 4.58 10.36 0.13
N ARG A 72 4.92 11.06 1.21
CA ARG A 72 4.74 12.51 1.33
C ARG A 72 5.51 13.29 0.27
N ASP A 73 6.73 12.85 -0.06
CA ASP A 73 7.55 13.45 -1.11
C ASP A 73 6.95 13.21 -2.52
N LEU A 74 6.20 12.12 -2.70
CA LEU A 74 5.52 11.78 -3.94
C LEU A 74 4.19 12.54 -4.10
N ASP A 75 3.27 12.40 -3.15
CA ASP A 75 2.00 13.12 -3.09
C ASP A 75 1.51 13.18 -1.63
N PRO A 76 1.48 14.38 -1.01
CA PRO A 76 1.09 14.53 0.39
C PRO A 76 -0.40 14.32 0.65
N ASN A 77 -1.24 14.12 -0.38
CA ASN A 77 -2.68 13.95 -0.26
C ASN A 77 -3.13 12.50 -0.39
N VAL A 78 -2.20 11.54 -0.47
CA VAL A 78 -2.54 10.12 -0.57
C VAL A 78 -3.24 9.66 0.71
N PRO A 79 -4.46 9.10 0.62
CA PRO A 79 -5.11 8.40 1.71
C PRO A 79 -4.26 7.21 2.18
N ILE A 80 -3.99 7.17 3.48
CA ILE A 80 -3.23 6.09 4.12
C ILE A 80 -4.15 5.34 5.08
N VAL A 81 -4.19 4.02 4.95
CA VAL A 81 -4.93 3.11 5.82
C VAL A 81 -3.92 2.25 6.58
N MET A 82 -3.87 2.44 7.90
CA MET A 82 -3.04 1.62 8.79
C MET A 82 -3.84 0.41 9.25
N MET A 83 -3.29 -0.79 9.06
CA MET A 83 -3.84 -2.01 9.63
C MET A 83 -3.35 -2.15 11.07
N ASN A 84 -4.24 -2.59 11.95
CA ASN A 84 -3.89 -2.92 13.32
C ASN A 84 -4.01 -4.42 13.50
N GLU A 85 -3.10 -5.03 14.26
CA GLU A 85 -3.31 -6.39 14.75
C GLU A 85 -4.60 -6.40 15.57
N VAL A 86 -5.54 -7.26 15.19
CA VAL A 86 -6.71 -7.52 16.03
C VAL A 86 -6.23 -8.44 17.13
N ASP A 87 -6.17 -7.94 18.37
CA ASP A 87 -5.94 -8.75 19.57
C ASP A 87 -6.90 -9.95 19.56
N ARG A 88 -6.40 -11.12 19.15
CA ARG A 88 -7.14 -12.38 19.27
C ARG A 88 -7.03 -12.82 20.73
N THR A 89 -7.96 -12.30 21.54
CA THR A 89 -8.21 -12.74 22.92
C THR A 89 -8.97 -14.06 22.96
#